data_AF-A0A8S3Y640-F1
#
_entry.id   AF-A0A8S3Y640-F1
#
_cell.length_a   1.000
_cell.length_b   1.000
_cell.length_c   1.000
_cell.angle_alpha   90.00
_cell.angle_beta   90.00
_cell.angle_gamma   90.00
#
_symmetry.space_group_name_H-M   'P 1'
#
loop_
_entity.id
_entity.type
_entity.pdbx_description
1 polymer ?
#
loop_
_entity_poly.entity_id
_entity_poly.type
_entity_poly.pdbx_seq_one_letter_code
_entity_poly.pdbx_strand_id
1 'polypeptide(L)'
;MLVTYLEASRDLCETDSILFGAALAVCRIIGAKVSTAGRATGHSSAIPAWRTRIEERIAKARALIGRLICFRSGNNRPRIVRTVRMAFAGTNVSLSQPDITQKLTERIDDLKQRIAAWGKRIRRYTERSTRFNQNCLFQSDQKRLYKSLERPIVSGTGPAPNQADMVAFWRSLCRPGTGIRAYEEYIGRGDCENAQYASRKSTATSPHSPKQAESGCREGSEPNAGDLFGSQPGPLRDGLNSFYGKYREVDTVQPESSLLE
;
A
#
# COMPACT_ATOMS: atom_id res chain seq x y z
N MET A 1 -39.60 -22.68 40.33
CA MET A 1 -39.84 -21.83 39.15
C MET A 1 -39.09 -22.32 37.92
N LEU A 2 -37.75 -22.38 37.88
CA LEU A 2 -37.06 -22.87 36.66
C LEU A 2 -37.38 -24.33 36.31
N VAL A 3 -37.37 -25.21 37.31
CA VAL A 3 -37.62 -26.66 37.15
C VAL A 3 -39.01 -26.94 36.54
N THR A 4 -40.02 -26.18 36.94
CA THR A 4 -41.39 -26.30 36.40
C THR A 4 -41.50 -25.85 34.94
N TYR A 5 -40.65 -24.94 34.48
CA TYR A 5 -40.59 -24.53 33.07
C TYR A 5 -39.82 -25.53 32.21
N LEU A 6 -38.82 -26.22 32.77
CA LEU A 6 -38.08 -27.28 32.08
C LEU A 6 -38.94 -28.52 31.87
N GLU A 7 -39.72 -28.93 32.88
CA GLU A 7 -40.64 -30.06 32.78
C GLU A 7 -41.81 -29.82 31.80
N ALA A 8 -42.16 -28.56 31.56
CA ALA A 8 -43.22 -28.16 30.62
C ALA A 8 -42.73 -28.00 29.17
N SER A 9 -41.42 -27.98 28.95
CA SER A 9 -40.82 -27.79 27.62
C SER A 9 -41.04 -29.02 26.74
N ARG A 10 -41.38 -28.79 25.46
CA ARG A 10 -41.70 -29.88 24.52
C ARG A 10 -40.62 -30.12 23.49
N ASP A 11 -39.79 -29.11 23.23
CA ASP A 11 -38.79 -29.12 22.18
C ASP A 11 -37.40 -28.69 22.69
N LEU A 12 -36.35 -29.18 22.04
CA LEU A 12 -34.96 -28.90 22.38
C LEU A 12 -34.66 -27.39 22.26
N CYS A 13 -35.23 -26.71 21.28
CA CYS A 13 -35.06 -25.27 21.10
C CYS A 13 -35.65 -24.46 22.27
N GLU A 14 -36.78 -24.92 22.83
CA GLU A 14 -37.40 -24.29 24.00
C GLU A 14 -36.53 -24.49 25.25
N THR A 15 -36.00 -25.71 25.45
CA THR A 15 -35.07 -25.98 26.56
C THR A 15 -33.82 -25.11 26.50
N ASP A 16 -33.22 -24.96 25.31
CA ASP A 16 -32.04 -24.13 25.10
C ASP A 16 -32.33 -22.65 25.40
N SER A 17 -33.48 -22.15 24.92
CA SER A 17 -33.90 -20.76 25.18
C SER A 17 -34.16 -20.50 26.66
N ILE A 18 -34.78 -21.43 27.37
CA ILE A 18 -35.05 -21.34 28.82
C ILE A 18 -33.73 -21.35 29.60
N LEU A 19 -32.81 -22.26 29.27
CA LEU A 19 -31.49 -22.37 29.91
C LEU A 19 -30.63 -21.13 29.65
N PHE A 20 -30.61 -20.65 28.40
CA PHE A 20 -29.89 -19.44 28.03
C PHE A 20 -30.45 -18.20 28.74
N GLY A 21 -31.78 -18.07 28.81
CA GLY A 21 -32.46 -17.00 29.54
C GLY A 21 -32.15 -17.02 31.04
N ALA A 22 -32.15 -18.20 31.65
CA ALA A 22 -31.79 -18.38 33.06
C ALA A 22 -30.32 -18.04 33.34
N ALA A 23 -29.41 -18.51 32.49
CA ALA A 23 -27.99 -18.18 32.58
C ALA A 23 -27.77 -16.66 32.46
N LEU A 24 -28.43 -15.99 31.49
CA LEU A 24 -28.38 -14.54 31.34
C LEU A 24 -28.92 -13.80 32.57
N ALA A 25 -30.01 -14.28 33.17
CA ALA A 25 -30.57 -13.68 34.37
C ALA A 25 -29.59 -13.77 35.55
N VAL A 26 -28.99 -14.94 35.76
CA VAL A 26 -27.97 -15.16 36.80
C VAL A 26 -26.74 -14.29 36.55
N CYS A 27 -26.24 -14.23 35.32
CA CYS A 27 -25.11 -13.37 34.99
C CYS A 27 -25.42 -11.88 35.22
N ARG A 28 -26.65 -11.43 34.96
CA ARG A 28 -27.08 -10.05 35.27
C ARG A 28 -27.14 -9.79 36.77
N ILE A 29 -27.64 -10.74 37.57
CA ILE A 29 -27.72 -10.63 39.04
C ILE A 29 -26.32 -10.58 39.66
N ILE A 30 -25.38 -11.36 39.13
CA ILE A 30 -23.98 -11.39 39.58
C ILE A 30 -23.17 -10.19 39.05
N GLY A 31 -23.73 -9.40 38.11
CA GLY A 31 -23.04 -8.29 37.47
C GLY A 31 -21.97 -8.73 36.46
N ALA A 32 -22.01 -9.99 36.02
CA ALA A 32 -21.12 -10.51 34.98
C ALA A 32 -21.50 -9.92 33.62
N LYS A 33 -20.53 -9.29 32.95
CA LYS A 33 -20.70 -8.74 31.60
C LYS A 33 -20.80 -9.88 30.58
N VAL A 34 -22.03 -10.29 30.25
CA VAL A 34 -22.27 -11.21 29.12
C VAL A 34 -22.23 -10.39 27.83
N SER A 35 -21.16 -10.56 27.05
CA SER A 35 -21.06 -9.98 25.71
C SER A 35 -22.00 -10.72 24.77
N THR A 36 -23.23 -10.20 24.59
CA THR A 36 -24.23 -10.75 23.65
C THR A 36 -23.96 -10.39 22.19
N ALA A 37 -22.93 -9.59 21.93
CA ALA A 37 -22.40 -9.44 20.59
C ALA A 37 -21.24 -10.41 20.45
N GLY A 38 -21.25 -11.19 19.36
CA GLY A 38 -20.05 -11.74 18.74
C GLY A 38 -19.11 -10.62 18.34
N ARG A 39 -18.53 -9.92 19.32
CA ARG A 39 -17.31 -9.15 19.16
C ARG A 39 -16.18 -10.17 19.13
N ALA A 40 -16.17 -10.97 18.07
CA ALA A 40 -14.93 -11.04 17.33
C ALA A 40 -14.61 -9.58 17.01
N THR A 41 -13.82 -8.93 17.87
CA THR A 41 -12.88 -7.92 17.39
C THR A 41 -11.98 -8.68 16.44
N GLY A 42 -12.51 -9.02 15.27
CA GLY A 42 -11.72 -9.55 14.19
C GLY A 42 -10.60 -8.56 14.07
N HIS A 43 -9.39 -9.05 14.25
CA HIS A 43 -8.21 -8.32 13.83
C HIS A 43 -8.38 -8.16 12.32
N SER A 44 -9.18 -7.15 11.92
CA SER A 44 -9.13 -6.60 10.57
C SER A 44 -7.65 -6.41 10.33
N SER A 45 -7.13 -7.03 9.27
CA SER A 45 -5.73 -6.96 8.91
C SER A 45 -5.40 -5.49 8.72
N ALA A 46 -4.99 -4.85 9.82
CA ALA A 46 -4.97 -3.41 9.90
C ALA A 46 -3.95 -2.97 8.86
N ILE A 47 -4.38 -2.07 7.98
CA ILE A 47 -3.49 -1.53 6.96
C ILE A 47 -2.23 -1.05 7.68
N PRO A 48 -1.05 -1.56 7.31
CA PRO A 48 0.16 -1.22 8.03
C PRO A 48 0.36 0.29 8.09
N ALA A 49 0.75 0.83 9.23
CA ALA A 49 0.88 2.28 9.44
C ALA A 49 1.75 2.97 8.37
N TRP A 50 2.78 2.29 7.86
CA TRP A 50 3.63 2.81 6.79
C TRP A 50 2.84 3.06 5.50
N ARG A 51 1.85 2.22 5.17
CA ARG A 51 1.04 2.32 3.95
C ARG A 51 0.12 3.52 4.05
N THR A 52 -0.59 3.65 5.18
CA THR A 52 -1.45 4.81 5.48
C THR A 52 -0.68 6.12 5.35
N ARG A 53 0.52 6.22 5.92
CA ARG A 53 1.37 7.42 5.82
C ARG A 53 1.71 7.79 4.37
N ILE A 54 1.96 6.81 3.51
CA ILE A 54 2.26 7.08 2.09
C ILE A 54 0.99 7.48 1.34
N GLU A 55 -0.12 6.81 1.59
CA GLU A 55 -1.43 7.14 1.00
C GLU A 55 -1.87 8.56 1.38
N GLU A 56 -1.70 8.97 2.63
CA GLU A 56 -1.94 10.35 3.07
C GLU A 56 -1.05 11.38 2.35
N ARG A 57 0.24 11.06 2.13
CA ARG A 57 1.15 11.93 1.35
C ARG A 57 0.67 12.09 -0.09
N ILE A 58 0.24 10.98 -0.70
CA ILE A 58 -0.35 10.99 -2.06
C ILE A 58 -1.64 11.84 -2.07
N ALA A 59 -2.52 11.68 -1.09
CA ALA A 59 -3.77 12.44 -1.00
C ALA A 59 -3.51 13.94 -0.85
N LYS A 60 -2.59 14.33 0.04
CA LYS A 60 -2.17 15.74 0.23
C LYS A 60 -1.56 16.31 -1.06
N ALA A 61 -0.73 15.56 -1.76
CA ALA A 61 -0.15 16.00 -3.03
C ALA A 61 -1.21 16.17 -4.13
N ARG A 62 -2.18 15.25 -4.25
CA ARG A 62 -3.31 15.38 -5.19
C ARG A 62 -4.16 16.60 -4.89
N ALA A 63 -4.47 16.85 -3.62
CA ALA A 63 -5.22 18.03 -3.21
C ALA A 63 -4.46 19.33 -3.55
N LEU A 64 -3.14 19.34 -3.38
CA LEU A 64 -2.31 20.49 -3.75
C LEU A 64 -2.30 20.71 -5.27
N ILE A 65 -2.11 19.65 -6.07
CA ILE A 65 -2.20 19.72 -7.54
C ILE A 65 -3.54 20.35 -7.97
N GLY A 66 -4.67 19.90 -7.41
CA GLY A 66 -5.98 20.46 -7.72
C GLY A 66 -6.04 21.98 -7.46
N ARG A 67 -5.50 22.45 -6.32
CA ARG A 67 -5.46 23.88 -6.00
C ARG A 67 -4.55 24.68 -6.93
N LEU A 68 -3.39 24.12 -7.31
CA LEU A 68 -2.48 24.76 -8.27
C LEU A 68 -3.11 24.87 -9.66
N ILE A 69 -3.85 23.84 -10.11
CA ILE A 69 -4.60 23.88 -11.36
C ILE A 69 -5.70 24.94 -11.29
N CYS A 70 -6.49 24.99 -10.21
CA CYS A 70 -7.52 26.02 -10.04
C CYS A 70 -6.93 27.45 -10.10
N PHE A 71 -5.79 27.68 -9.45
CA PHE A 71 -5.10 28.96 -9.51
C PHE A 71 -4.65 29.29 -10.94
N ARG A 72 -4.06 28.32 -11.64
CA ARG A 72 -3.64 28.46 -13.05
C ARG A 72 -4.82 28.77 -13.98
N SER A 73 -6.01 28.27 -13.69
CA SER A 73 -7.25 28.58 -14.41
C SER A 73 -7.82 29.98 -14.11
N GLY A 74 -7.15 30.82 -13.32
CA GLY A 74 -7.57 32.19 -13.00
C GLY A 74 -8.38 32.33 -11.71
N ASN A 75 -8.50 31.27 -10.89
CA ASN A 75 -9.23 31.36 -9.62
C ASN A 75 -8.36 31.98 -8.51
N ASN A 76 -8.61 33.26 -8.24
CA ASN A 76 -7.87 34.05 -7.25
C ASN A 76 -8.52 34.14 -5.87
N ARG A 77 -9.36 33.17 -5.49
CA ARG A 77 -9.93 33.14 -4.14
C ARG A 77 -8.81 33.12 -3.07
N PRO A 78 -8.95 33.86 -1.95
CA PRO A 78 -7.87 34.05 -0.98
C PRO A 78 -7.37 32.73 -0.37
N ARG A 79 -8.25 31.74 -0.19
CA ARG A 79 -7.88 30.40 0.29
C ARG A 79 -6.94 29.66 -0.66
N ILE A 80 -7.17 29.79 -1.97
CA ILE A 80 -6.33 29.17 -3.00
C ILE A 80 -4.99 29.89 -3.04
N VAL A 81 -5.00 31.22 -3.15
CA VAL A 81 -3.78 32.06 -3.14
C VAL A 81 -2.92 31.78 -1.91
N ARG A 82 -3.51 31.72 -0.71
CA ARG A 82 -2.80 31.36 0.53
C ARG A 82 -2.14 29.99 0.42
N THR A 83 -2.85 28.99 -0.13
CA THR A 83 -2.25 27.67 -0.33
C THR A 83 -1.08 27.71 -1.31
N VAL A 84 -1.22 28.45 -2.43
CA VAL A 84 -0.14 28.57 -3.41
C VAL A 84 1.08 29.28 -2.80
N ARG A 85 0.88 30.37 -2.04
CA ARG A 85 1.97 31.03 -1.29
C ARG A 85 2.69 30.06 -0.37
N MET A 86 1.95 29.24 0.37
CA MET A 86 2.55 28.21 1.25
C MET A 86 3.27 27.11 0.46
N ALA A 87 2.79 26.76 -0.74
CA ALA A 87 3.41 25.74 -1.58
C ALA A 87 4.78 26.16 -2.12
N PHE A 88 5.00 27.48 -2.24
CA PHE A 88 6.26 28.13 -2.62
C PHE A 88 6.93 28.86 -1.45
N ALA A 89 6.52 28.61 -0.20
CA ALA A 89 7.19 29.20 0.95
C ALA A 89 8.65 28.74 1.00
N GLY A 90 9.58 29.70 1.12
CA GLY A 90 11.03 29.43 1.09
C GLY A 90 11.63 29.32 -0.31
N THR A 91 10.83 29.44 -1.37
CA THR A 91 11.32 29.65 -2.75
C THR A 91 11.19 31.13 -3.12
N ASN A 92 12.15 31.67 -3.88
CA ASN A 92 12.15 33.06 -4.36
C ASN A 92 11.13 33.29 -5.50
N VAL A 93 9.92 32.74 -5.39
CA VAL A 93 8.87 32.83 -6.41
C VAL A 93 7.77 33.74 -5.90
N SER A 94 7.64 34.90 -6.53
CA SER A 94 6.51 35.81 -6.30
C SER A 94 5.38 35.51 -7.28
N LEU A 95 4.13 35.57 -6.78
CA LEU A 95 2.92 35.29 -7.57
C LEU A 95 2.62 36.35 -8.63
N SER A 96 3.23 37.54 -8.51
CA SER A 96 3.05 38.65 -9.47
C SER A 96 4.03 38.58 -10.66
N GLN A 97 4.96 37.63 -10.66
CA GLN A 97 5.93 37.47 -11.74
C GLN A 97 5.27 36.88 -12.99
N PRO A 98 5.68 37.29 -14.21
CA PRO A 98 5.12 36.76 -15.45
C PRO A 98 5.37 35.25 -15.61
N ASP A 99 6.48 34.74 -15.06
CA ASP A 99 6.91 33.33 -15.18
C ASP A 99 6.17 32.37 -14.24
N ILE A 100 5.21 32.86 -13.46
CA ILE A 100 4.49 32.06 -12.45
C ILE A 100 3.80 30.84 -13.07
N THR A 101 3.27 30.97 -14.29
CA THR A 101 2.57 29.88 -14.99
C THR A 101 3.50 28.70 -15.28
N GLN A 102 4.75 28.98 -15.65
CA GLN A 102 5.76 27.94 -15.87
C GLN A 102 6.14 27.29 -14.54
N LYS A 103 6.43 28.09 -13.51
CA LYS A 103 6.77 27.60 -12.16
C LYS A 103 5.68 26.74 -11.54
N LEU A 104 4.41 27.07 -11.77
CA LEU A 104 3.27 26.24 -11.38
C LEU A 104 3.27 24.89 -12.08
N THR A 105 3.59 24.86 -13.37
CA THR A 105 3.62 23.63 -14.17
C THR A 105 4.75 22.72 -13.73
N GLU A 106 5.96 23.27 -13.56
CA GLU A 106 7.12 22.57 -12.97
C GLU A 106 6.74 21.94 -11.61
N ARG A 107 6.11 22.73 -10.74
CA ARG A 107 5.69 22.25 -9.41
C ARG A 107 4.62 21.15 -9.48
N ILE A 108 3.69 21.23 -10.42
CA ILE A 108 2.68 20.19 -10.63
C ILE A 108 3.36 18.89 -11.09
N ASP A 109 4.31 18.97 -12.01
CA ASP A 109 4.99 17.80 -12.55
C ASP A 109 5.90 17.14 -11.49
N ASP A 110 6.59 17.92 -10.65
CA ASP A 110 7.30 17.41 -9.48
C ASP A 110 6.38 16.59 -8.57
N LEU A 111 5.17 17.10 -8.29
CA LEU A 111 4.20 16.42 -7.44
C LEU A 111 3.69 15.13 -8.11
N LYS A 112 3.46 15.13 -9.43
CA LYS A 112 3.11 13.90 -10.17
C LYS A 112 4.23 12.86 -10.10
N GLN A 113 5.49 13.28 -10.30
CA GLN A 113 6.65 12.40 -10.18
C GLN A 113 6.75 11.80 -8.77
N ARG A 114 6.54 12.60 -7.72
CA ARG A 114 6.53 12.13 -6.33
C ARG A 114 5.39 11.14 -6.07
N ILE A 115 4.18 11.42 -6.56
CA ILE A 115 3.03 10.48 -6.46
C ILE A 115 3.37 9.15 -7.14
N ALA A 116 3.95 9.18 -8.34
CA ALA A 116 4.36 7.97 -9.04
C ALA A 116 5.43 7.18 -8.27
N ALA A 117 6.41 7.87 -7.70
CA ALA A 117 7.45 7.24 -6.86
C ALA A 117 6.87 6.61 -5.58
N TRP A 118 5.93 7.29 -4.91
CA TRP A 118 5.23 6.76 -3.73
C TRP A 118 4.33 5.56 -4.09
N GLY A 119 3.63 5.61 -5.22
CA GLY A 119 2.85 4.48 -5.72
C GLY A 119 3.73 3.25 -6.00
N LYS A 120 4.88 3.46 -6.66
CA LYS A 120 5.90 2.40 -6.86
C LYS A 120 6.42 1.85 -5.54
N ARG A 121 6.59 2.69 -4.51
CA ARG A 121 7.01 2.26 -3.17
C ARG A 121 5.97 1.36 -2.51
N ILE A 122 4.68 1.74 -2.54
CA ILE A 122 3.59 0.90 -2.03
C ILE A 122 3.60 -0.45 -2.73
N ARG A 123 3.62 -0.46 -4.06
CA ARG A 123 3.65 -1.70 -4.86
C ARG A 123 4.80 -2.62 -4.44
N ARG A 124 6.03 -2.11 -4.38
CA ARG A 124 7.21 -2.90 -3.99
C ARG A 124 7.09 -3.50 -2.58
N TYR A 125 6.57 -2.75 -1.63
CA TYR A 125 6.44 -3.22 -0.25
C TYR A 125 5.32 -4.24 -0.11
N THR A 126 4.20 -4.04 -0.80
CA THR A 126 3.14 -5.04 -0.89
C THR A 126 3.64 -6.33 -1.52
N GLU A 127 4.31 -6.26 -2.68
CA GLU A 127 4.90 -7.43 -3.34
C GLU A 127 5.89 -8.17 -2.43
N ARG A 128 6.77 -7.44 -1.74
CA ARG A 128 7.70 -8.05 -0.77
C ARG A 128 6.95 -8.77 0.34
N SER A 129 5.94 -8.14 0.93
CA SER A 129 5.13 -8.75 1.99
C SER A 129 4.40 -9.99 1.49
N THR A 130 3.83 -9.94 0.29
CA THR A 130 3.16 -11.09 -0.33
C THR A 130 4.14 -12.23 -0.57
N ARG A 131 5.32 -11.96 -1.15
CA ARG A 131 6.35 -12.99 -1.38
C ARG A 131 6.83 -13.61 -0.07
N PHE A 132 7.05 -12.79 0.95
CA PHE A 132 7.43 -13.29 2.28
C PHE A 132 6.36 -14.24 2.83
N ASN A 133 5.09 -13.82 2.83
CA ASN A 133 3.99 -14.66 3.30
C ASN A 133 3.84 -15.95 2.49
N GLN A 134 3.99 -15.87 1.16
CA GLN A 134 3.95 -17.05 0.28
C GLN A 134 5.11 -18.01 0.56
N ASN A 135 6.32 -17.50 0.80
CA ASN A 135 7.47 -18.32 1.14
C ASN A 135 7.30 -18.99 2.51
N CYS A 136 6.78 -18.27 3.51
CA CYS A 136 6.45 -18.86 4.82
C CYS A 136 5.37 -19.94 4.68
N LEU A 137 4.34 -19.71 3.87
CA LEU A 137 3.31 -20.73 3.57
C LEU A 137 3.87 -21.91 2.79
N PHE A 138 4.82 -21.70 1.88
CA PHE A 138 5.49 -22.78 1.17
C PHE A 138 6.30 -23.68 2.10
N GLN A 139 7.00 -23.09 3.07
CA GLN A 139 7.80 -23.84 4.04
C GLN A 139 6.94 -24.61 5.05
N SER A 140 5.83 -24.02 5.49
CA SER A 140 4.94 -24.63 6.49
C SER A 140 3.88 -25.57 5.89
N ASP A 141 3.12 -25.09 4.90
CA ASP A 141 1.93 -25.75 4.35
C ASP A 141 1.83 -25.58 2.82
N GLN A 142 2.64 -26.32 2.06
CA GLN A 142 2.65 -26.27 0.59
C GLN A 142 1.27 -26.45 -0.03
N LYS A 143 0.48 -27.40 0.48
CA LYS A 143 -0.89 -27.67 -0.01
C LYS A 143 -1.80 -26.45 0.10
N ARG A 144 -1.66 -25.65 1.17
CA ARG A 144 -2.45 -24.42 1.33
C ARG A 144 -2.01 -23.34 0.36
N LEU A 145 -0.71 -23.21 0.11
CA LEU A 145 -0.21 -22.30 -0.91
C LEU A 145 -0.78 -22.66 -2.29
N TYR A 146 -0.66 -23.91 -2.73
CA TYR A 146 -1.16 -24.34 -4.04
C TYR A 146 -2.67 -24.14 -4.15
N LYS A 147 -3.44 -24.51 -3.12
CA LYS A 147 -4.89 -24.19 -3.06
C LYS A 147 -5.20 -22.69 -3.14
N SER A 148 -4.34 -21.82 -2.64
CA SER A 148 -4.51 -20.36 -2.74
C SER A 148 -4.13 -19.80 -4.12
N LEU A 149 -3.24 -20.49 -4.85
CA LEU A 149 -2.82 -20.15 -6.21
C LEU A 149 -3.78 -20.69 -7.25
N GLU A 150 -4.38 -21.85 -6.97
CA GLU A 150 -5.62 -22.36 -7.56
C GLU A 150 -6.75 -21.42 -7.15
N ARG A 151 -6.72 -20.17 -7.66
CA ARG A 151 -7.92 -19.35 -7.67
C ARG A 151 -9.01 -20.24 -8.28
N PRO A 152 -10.20 -20.36 -7.68
CA PRO A 152 -11.32 -20.81 -8.48
C PRO A 152 -11.29 -19.88 -9.68
N ILE A 153 -11.13 -20.45 -10.87
CA ILE A 153 -11.50 -19.76 -12.11
C ILE A 153 -12.78 -19.06 -11.71
N VAL A 154 -12.84 -17.74 -11.85
CA VAL A 154 -14.13 -17.07 -11.83
C VAL A 154 -14.84 -17.80 -12.95
N SER A 155 -15.60 -18.84 -12.59
CA SER A 155 -16.45 -19.59 -13.48
C SER A 155 -17.38 -18.50 -13.90
N GLY A 156 -17.04 -17.84 -15.00
CA GLY A 156 -17.91 -16.85 -15.58
C GLY A 156 -19.24 -17.57 -15.64
N THR A 157 -20.25 -16.98 -15.01
CA THR A 157 -21.63 -17.48 -15.04
C THR A 157 -22.21 -17.38 -16.46
N GLY A 158 -21.36 -17.50 -17.48
CA GLY A 158 -21.69 -17.63 -18.87
C GLY A 158 -21.69 -19.10 -19.24
N PRO A 159 -22.56 -19.51 -20.17
CA PRO A 159 -22.51 -20.84 -20.75
C PRO A 159 -21.11 -21.13 -21.29
N ALA A 160 -20.67 -22.39 -21.16
CA ALA A 160 -19.41 -22.82 -21.73
C ALA A 160 -19.34 -22.39 -23.22
N PRO A 161 -18.24 -21.77 -23.66
CA PRO A 161 -18.14 -21.29 -25.03
C PRO A 161 -18.32 -22.46 -26.00
N ASN A 162 -19.16 -22.27 -27.02
CA ASN A 162 -19.44 -23.27 -28.02
C ASN A 162 -18.14 -23.71 -28.71
N GLN A 163 -18.00 -25.00 -29.00
CA GLN A 163 -16.83 -25.57 -29.67
C GLN A 163 -16.57 -24.90 -31.03
N ALA A 164 -17.64 -24.52 -31.75
CA ALA A 164 -17.51 -23.79 -33.01
C ALA A 164 -16.87 -22.40 -32.81
N ASP A 165 -17.27 -21.67 -31.77
CA ASP A 165 -16.75 -20.33 -31.46
C ASP A 165 -15.28 -20.39 -31.01
N MET A 166 -14.94 -21.43 -30.23
CA MET A 166 -13.56 -21.73 -29.83
C MET A 166 -12.68 -22.01 -31.06
N VAL A 167 -13.13 -22.88 -31.96
CA VAL A 167 -12.39 -23.21 -33.19
C VAL A 167 -12.28 -21.99 -34.11
N ALA A 168 -13.33 -21.17 -34.23
CA ALA A 168 -13.31 -19.93 -35.02
C ALA A 168 -12.31 -18.91 -34.43
N PHE A 169 -12.31 -18.73 -33.11
CA PHE A 169 -11.35 -17.88 -32.41
C PHE A 169 -9.90 -18.32 -32.67
N TRP A 170 -9.58 -19.60 -32.45
CA TRP A 170 -8.23 -20.11 -32.68
C TRP A 170 -7.84 -20.10 -34.17
N ARG A 171 -8.77 -20.38 -35.08
CA ARG A 171 -8.53 -20.23 -36.52
C ARG A 171 -8.30 -18.78 -36.93
N SER A 172 -8.95 -17.81 -36.28
CA SER A 172 -8.74 -16.38 -36.56
C SER A 172 -7.35 -15.91 -36.13
N LEU A 173 -6.84 -16.41 -35.00
CA LEU A 173 -5.47 -16.16 -34.54
C LEU A 173 -4.41 -16.84 -35.43
N CYS A 174 -4.70 -18.05 -35.90
CA CYS A 174 -3.79 -18.86 -36.70
C CYS A 174 -3.94 -18.65 -38.21
N ARG A 175 -4.79 -17.72 -38.66
CA ARG A 175 -4.94 -17.42 -40.08
C ARG A 175 -3.65 -16.77 -40.60
N PRO A 176 -3.08 -17.23 -41.73
CA PRO A 176 -1.94 -16.57 -42.33
C PRO A 176 -2.28 -15.10 -42.61
N GLY A 177 -1.54 -14.17 -42.00
CA GLY A 177 -1.65 -12.73 -42.26
C GLY A 177 -2.36 -11.85 -41.22
N THR A 178 -2.79 -12.35 -40.05
CA THR A 178 -3.48 -11.48 -39.05
C THR A 178 -3.00 -11.54 -37.60
N GLY A 179 -1.84 -12.11 -37.27
CA GLY A 179 -1.34 -11.86 -35.90
C GLY A 179 -0.01 -12.41 -35.46
N ILE A 180 0.41 -13.60 -35.91
CA ILE A 180 1.59 -14.26 -35.31
C ILE A 180 2.88 -14.06 -36.13
N ARG A 181 2.78 -13.94 -37.45
CA ARG A 181 3.96 -13.68 -38.32
C ARG A 181 4.53 -12.26 -38.25
N ALA A 182 3.77 -11.29 -37.75
CA ALA A 182 4.28 -9.92 -37.55
C ALA A 182 5.35 -9.85 -36.45
N TYR A 183 5.35 -10.79 -35.49
CA TYR A 183 6.35 -10.84 -34.43
C TYR A 183 7.66 -11.51 -34.88
N GLU A 184 7.60 -12.47 -35.80
CA GLU A 184 8.81 -13.07 -36.41
C GLU A 184 9.53 -12.09 -37.36
N GLU A 185 8.77 -11.28 -38.11
CA GLU A 185 9.33 -10.23 -38.98
C GLU A 185 9.95 -9.06 -38.18
N TYR A 186 9.61 -8.93 -36.89
CA TYR A 186 10.21 -7.97 -35.96
C TYR A 186 11.50 -8.50 -35.33
N ILE A 187 11.58 -9.80 -35.04
CA ILE A 187 12.81 -10.44 -34.52
C ILE A 187 13.88 -10.52 -35.63
N GLY A 188 13.50 -10.75 -36.89
CA GLY A 188 14.45 -10.81 -38.01
C GLY A 188 15.04 -9.48 -38.49
N ARG A 189 14.54 -8.33 -38.01
CA ARG A 189 15.06 -6.99 -38.37
C ARG A 189 15.90 -6.32 -37.27
N GLY A 190 15.97 -6.89 -36.07
CA GLY A 190 16.68 -6.29 -34.92
C GLY A 190 18.17 -6.65 -34.79
N ASP A 191 18.69 -7.56 -35.60
CA ASP A 191 20.02 -8.15 -35.37
C ASP A 191 21.19 -7.45 -36.10
N CYS A 192 20.94 -6.41 -36.92
CA CYS A 192 22.02 -5.68 -37.59
C CYS A 192 22.65 -4.54 -36.75
N GLU A 193 22.01 -4.05 -35.69
CA GLU A 193 22.62 -3.04 -34.79
C GLU A 193 23.43 -3.66 -33.65
N ASN A 194 23.07 -4.86 -33.17
CA ASN A 194 23.79 -5.53 -32.08
C ASN A 194 25.04 -6.31 -32.52
N ALA A 195 25.17 -6.64 -33.81
CA ALA A 195 26.34 -7.32 -34.35
C ALA A 195 27.61 -6.45 -34.31
N GLN A 196 27.47 -5.12 -34.42
CA GLN A 196 28.60 -4.19 -34.29
C GLN A 196 29.11 -4.05 -32.84
N TYR A 197 28.23 -4.25 -31.86
CA TYR A 197 28.59 -4.20 -30.43
C TYR A 197 29.27 -5.49 -29.96
N ALA A 198 28.91 -6.65 -30.52
CA ALA A 198 29.55 -7.94 -30.22
C ALA A 198 30.98 -8.05 -30.81
N SER A 199 31.25 -7.42 -31.97
CA SER A 199 32.57 -7.44 -32.61
C SER A 199 33.63 -6.60 -31.87
N ARG A 200 33.23 -5.58 -31.09
CA ARG A 200 34.17 -4.77 -30.28
C ARG A 200 34.60 -5.42 -28.96
N LYS A 201 33.95 -6.50 -28.52
CA LYS A 201 34.28 -7.19 -27.26
C LYS A 201 35.10 -8.48 -27.43
N SER A 202 35.32 -8.95 -28.66
CA SER A 202 36.09 -10.18 -28.94
C SER A 202 37.59 -9.96 -29.18
N THR A 203 38.10 -8.72 -29.18
CA THR A 203 39.54 -8.41 -29.30
C THR A 203 40.22 -8.08 -27.97
N ALA A 204 39.50 -8.14 -26.85
CA ALA A 204 40.08 -7.95 -25.53
C ALA A 204 39.96 -9.24 -24.70
N THR A 205 41.09 -9.95 -24.63
CA THR A 205 41.50 -10.81 -23.52
C THR A 205 41.12 -12.29 -23.58
N SER A 206 42.12 -13.10 -23.93
CA SER A 206 42.29 -14.51 -23.57
C SER A 206 43.81 -14.81 -23.59
N PRO A 207 44.38 -15.83 -22.92
CA PRO A 207 43.91 -16.59 -21.77
C PRO A 207 44.99 -16.71 -20.65
N HIS A 208 44.57 -17.04 -19.43
CA HIS A 208 45.35 -17.95 -18.58
C HIS A 208 44.39 -18.80 -17.74
N SER A 209 44.30 -20.09 -18.07
CA SER A 209 43.84 -21.13 -17.13
C SER A 209 44.98 -21.46 -16.16
N PRO A 210 44.69 -21.94 -14.93
CA PRO A 210 44.77 -23.39 -14.75
C PRO A 210 43.81 -24.02 -13.71
N LYS A 211 43.39 -25.24 -14.08
CA LYS A 211 43.40 -26.51 -13.30
C LYS A 211 42.42 -26.74 -12.14
N GLN A 212 41.84 -27.95 -12.23
CA GLN A 212 41.05 -28.70 -11.26
C GLN A 212 41.84 -29.06 -10.00
N ALA A 213 41.16 -29.14 -8.86
CA ALA A 213 41.55 -29.97 -7.72
C ALA A 213 40.33 -30.30 -6.84
N GLU A 214 40.43 -31.43 -6.16
CA GLU A 214 39.40 -32.30 -5.62
C GLU A 214 38.90 -31.91 -4.22
N SER A 215 37.76 -32.52 -3.85
CA SER A 215 37.40 -33.07 -2.53
C SER A 215 37.45 -32.19 -1.26
N GLY A 216 36.39 -32.26 -0.45
CA GLY A 216 36.47 -31.90 0.97
C GLY A 216 35.15 -31.56 1.62
N CYS A 217 34.41 -32.57 2.07
CA CYS A 217 33.43 -32.40 3.14
C CYS A 217 34.15 -31.89 4.39
N ARG A 218 33.68 -30.80 5.00
CA ARG A 218 33.95 -30.51 6.41
C ARG A 218 32.83 -29.71 7.05
N GLU A 219 32.28 -30.31 8.11
CA GLU A 219 31.43 -29.71 9.12
C GLU A 219 32.11 -28.49 9.76
N GLY A 220 31.31 -27.52 10.21
CA GLY A 220 31.79 -26.46 11.09
C GLY A 220 30.99 -25.17 11.07
N SER A 221 30.02 -25.09 11.98
CA SER A 221 29.73 -23.92 12.83
C SER A 221 28.99 -22.71 12.25
N GLU A 222 27.80 -22.48 12.81
CA GLU A 222 27.08 -21.21 12.83
C GLU A 222 27.96 -20.03 13.29
N PRO A 223 27.63 -18.81 12.82
CA PRO A 223 27.71 -17.67 13.72
C PRO A 223 26.38 -16.92 13.82
N ASN A 224 26.05 -16.64 15.08
CA ASN A 224 25.02 -15.74 15.59
C ASN A 224 24.64 -14.58 14.65
N ALA A 225 23.34 -14.45 14.41
CA ALA A 225 22.71 -13.21 13.98
C ALA A 225 22.64 -12.23 15.16
N GLY A 226 23.76 -11.59 15.48
CA GLY A 226 23.87 -10.48 16.41
C GLY A 226 24.95 -9.52 15.91
N ASP A 227 24.63 -8.24 15.85
CA ASP A 227 25.54 -7.11 15.67
C ASP A 227 26.13 -6.84 14.28
N LEU A 228 25.33 -6.20 13.42
CA LEU A 228 25.81 -5.15 12.50
C LEU A 228 24.79 -4.01 12.38
N PHE A 229 24.51 -3.34 13.50
CA PHE A 229 24.02 -1.95 13.49
C PHE A 229 25.19 -1.02 13.81
N GLY A 230 25.95 -0.68 12.77
CA GLY A 230 26.92 0.42 12.81
C GLY A 230 26.18 1.75 12.86
N SER A 231 26.03 2.30 14.07
CA SER A 231 25.75 3.72 14.27
C SER A 231 27.01 4.53 13.98
N GLN A 232 26.94 5.45 13.02
CA GLN A 232 27.81 6.62 12.96
C GLN A 232 26.93 7.87 12.77
N PRO A 233 27.17 8.94 13.55
CA PRO A 233 26.32 10.11 13.62
C PRO A 233 26.64 11.11 12.51
N GLY A 234 25.60 11.59 11.81
CA GLY A 234 25.70 12.77 10.93
C GLY A 234 25.42 14.06 11.72
N PRO A 235 26.02 15.20 11.35
CA PRO A 235 26.15 16.35 12.22
C PRO A 235 24.83 17.11 12.43
N LEU A 236 24.71 17.63 13.65
CA LEU A 236 23.74 18.63 14.08
C LEU A 236 23.70 19.80 13.09
N ARG A 237 22.51 20.08 12.53
CA ARG A 237 22.12 21.42 12.14
C ARG A 237 20.80 21.73 12.82
N ASP A 238 20.91 22.64 13.79
CA ASP A 238 19.82 23.18 14.57
C ASP A 238 18.79 23.91 13.70
N GLY A 239 17.55 23.90 14.18
CA GLY A 239 16.50 24.83 13.75
C GLY A 239 15.32 24.15 13.06
N LEU A 240 14.36 23.70 13.86
CA LEU A 240 12.92 24.01 13.76
C LEU A 240 12.11 23.03 14.60
N ASN A 241 12.17 23.21 15.92
CA ASN A 241 11.11 22.79 16.83
C ASN A 241 10.55 24.05 17.49
N SER A 242 9.44 24.55 16.96
CA SER A 242 8.43 25.32 17.70
C SER A 242 7.29 25.59 16.74
N PHE A 243 6.21 24.81 16.79
CA PHE A 243 4.87 25.31 16.45
C PHE A 243 3.84 24.25 16.85
N TYR A 244 3.42 24.30 18.11
CA TYR A 244 2.01 24.19 18.53
C TYR A 244 1.93 24.64 20.00
N GLY A 245 1.96 25.97 20.19
CA GLY A 245 1.53 26.61 21.42
C GLY A 245 0.00 26.61 21.47
N LYS A 246 -0.52 25.88 22.44
CA LYS A 246 -1.93 25.76 22.82
C LYS A 246 -2.32 27.05 23.53
N TYR A 247 -3.10 27.93 22.91
CA TYR A 247 -3.74 29.04 23.61
C TYR A 247 -5.23 28.78 23.78
N ARG A 248 -5.58 28.66 25.05
CA ARG A 248 -6.91 28.62 25.65
C ARG A 248 -7.35 30.08 25.77
N GLU A 249 -8.51 30.43 25.23
CA GLU A 249 -9.15 31.73 25.44
C GLU A 249 -9.34 31.96 26.95
N VAL A 250 -8.96 33.17 27.40
CA VAL A 250 -9.31 33.69 28.72
C VAL A 250 -10.33 34.79 28.48
N ASP A 251 -11.57 34.50 28.84
CA ASP A 251 -12.61 35.51 28.99
C ASP A 251 -12.19 36.49 30.09
N THR A 252 -12.03 37.76 29.72
CA THR A 252 -11.77 38.83 30.68
C THR A 252 -13.12 39.40 31.12
N VAL A 253 -13.52 39.00 32.32
CA VAL A 253 -14.65 39.59 33.05
C VAL A 253 -14.22 40.97 33.56
N GLN A 254 -14.95 42.00 33.14
CA GLN A 254 -14.94 43.31 33.80
C GLN A 254 -15.54 43.19 35.21
N PRO A 255 -15.00 43.90 36.20
CA PRO A 255 -15.85 44.42 37.25
C PRO A 255 -15.83 45.95 37.26
N GLU A 256 -17.04 46.49 37.32
CA GLU A 256 -17.33 47.88 37.62
C GLU A 256 -16.89 48.26 39.05
N SER A 257 -16.75 49.57 39.22
CA SER A 257 -17.16 50.37 40.37
C SER A 257 -16.13 50.81 41.41
N SER A 258 -16.36 52.07 41.83
CA SER A 258 -15.91 52.80 43.02
C SER A 258 -14.52 53.47 42.96
N LEU A 259 -14.29 54.69 43.44
CA LEU A 259 -15.05 55.82 44.03
C LEU A 259 -13.98 56.91 44.32
N LEU A 260 -14.31 58.20 44.18
CA LEU A 260 -13.79 59.38 44.93
C LEU A 260 -12.25 59.63 44.94
N GLU A 261 -11.68 60.83 44.79
CA GLU A 261 -12.09 62.23 44.96
C GLU A 261 -11.48 63.11 43.85
#